data_AF-A0A3C0FTN9-F1
#
_entry.id   AF-A0A3C0FTN9-F1
#
_cell.length_a   1.000
_cell.length_b   1.000
_cell.length_c   1.000
_cell.angle_alpha   90.00
_cell.angle_beta   90.00
_cell.angle_gamma   90.00
#
_symmetry.space_group_name_H-M   'P 1'
#
loop_
_entity.id
_entity.type
_entity.pdbx_description
1 polymer ?
#
loop_
_entity_poly.entity_id
_entity_poly.type
_entity_poly.pdbx_seq_one_letter_code
_entity_poly.pdbx_strand_id
1 'polypeptide(L)'
;MKAIIFGVLAMAVTVVASNILVEYPLPGVLADWLTYGAFTYPVAFLVTDLTNRARGAAAARVVVLAGFALAVVLSLIFADTRIAIASGSAFLIAQMLDVTVFDKLR
;
A
#
# COMPACT_ATOMS: atom_id res chain seq x y z
N MET A 1 -5.97 18.34 8.51
CA MET A 1 -5.14 18.37 7.28
C MET A 1 -3.73 17.84 7.48
N LYS A 2 -2.89 18.40 8.39
CA LYS A 2 -1.50 17.92 8.58
C LYS A 2 -1.36 16.40 8.77
N ALA A 3 -2.17 15.80 9.65
CA ALA A 3 -2.15 14.35 9.89
C ALA A 3 -2.55 13.49 8.67
N ILE A 4 -3.45 13.99 7.80
CA ILE A 4 -3.86 13.28 6.58
C ILE A 4 -2.72 13.30 5.57
N ILE A 5 -2.02 14.43 5.45
CA ILE A 5 -0.84 14.55 4.56
C ILE A 5 0.26 13.58 5.00
N PHE A 6 0.53 13.48 6.31
CA PHE A 6 1.47 12.47 6.82
C PHE A 6 1.04 11.04 6.47
N GLY A 7 -0.26 10.71 6.61
CA GLY A 7 -0.79 9.41 6.20
C GLY A 7 -0.62 9.14 4.71
N VAL A 8 -0.92 10.12 3.85
CA VAL A 8 -0.76 10.03 2.38
C VAL A 8 0.71 9.79 2.02
N LEU A 9 1.63 10.53 2.62
CA LEU A 9 3.07 10.36 2.37
C LEU A 9 3.56 9.00 2.86
N ALA A 10 3.16 8.56 4.06
CA ALA A 10 3.52 7.25 4.59
C ALA A 10 3.00 6.11 3.70
N MET A 11 1.75 6.21 3.24
CA MET A 11 1.15 5.28 2.28
C MET A 11 1.95 5.27 0.97
N ALA A 12 2.24 6.44 0.41
CA ALA A 12 2.96 6.56 -0.86
C ALA A 12 4.37 5.96 -0.78
N VAL A 13 5.14 6.32 0.24
CA VAL A 13 6.50 5.78 0.47
C VAL A 13 6.46 4.27 0.63
N THR A 14 5.51 3.75 1.40
CA THR A 14 5.39 2.30 1.62
C THR A 14 5.09 1.58 0.31
N VAL A 15 4.11 2.03 -0.46
CA VAL A 15 3.73 1.38 -1.72
C VAL A 15 4.85 1.45 -2.76
N VAL A 16 5.54 2.59 -2.88
CA VAL A 16 6.69 2.72 -3.79
C VAL A 16 7.82 1.79 -3.36
N ALA A 17 8.17 1.75 -2.07
CA ALA A 17 9.17 0.84 -1.55
C ALA A 17 8.78 -0.62 -1.79
N SER A 18 7.51 -0.99 -1.58
CA SER A 18 7.02 -2.33 -1.85
C SER A 18 7.08 -2.71 -3.32
N ASN A 19 6.74 -1.79 -4.23
CA ASN A 19 6.84 -2.03 -5.67
C ASN A 19 8.29 -2.22 -6.14
N ILE A 20 9.25 -1.50 -5.56
CA ILE A 20 10.68 -1.72 -5.82
C ILE A 20 11.11 -3.07 -5.24
N LEU A 21 10.75 -3.35 -3.99
CA LEU A 21 11.16 -4.56 -3.28
C LEU A 21 10.53 -5.85 -3.84
N VAL A 22 9.42 -5.74 -4.57
CA VAL A 22 8.79 -6.89 -5.23
C VAL A 22 9.64 -7.44 -6.37
N GLU A 23 10.53 -6.61 -6.94
CA GLU A 23 11.45 -7.03 -8.00
C GLU A 23 12.62 -7.87 -7.46
N TYR A 24 12.81 -7.89 -6.13
CA TYR A 24 13.87 -8.63 -5.46
C TYR A 24 13.31 -9.90 -4.81
N PRO A 25 13.51 -11.09 -5.41
CA PRO A 25 13.16 -12.36 -4.78
C PRO A 25 14.07 -12.68 -3.59
N LEU A 26 13.55 -13.47 -2.64
CA LEU A 26 14.34 -13.97 -1.52
C LEU A 26 15.42 -14.97 -1.99
N PRO A 27 16.54 -15.11 -1.25
CA PRO A 27 17.55 -16.09 -1.58
C PRO A 27 17.09 -17.54 -1.32
N GLY A 28 17.57 -18.46 -2.15
CA GLY A 28 17.38 -19.90 -1.96
C GLY A 28 16.03 -20.43 -2.46
N VAL A 29 15.49 -21.46 -1.80
CA VAL A 29 14.28 -22.20 -2.23
C VAL A 29 13.01 -21.33 -2.22
N LEU A 30 13.06 -20.17 -1.56
CA LEU A 30 11.96 -19.22 -1.46
C LEU A 30 11.88 -18.23 -2.62
N ALA A 31 12.90 -18.18 -3.49
CA ALA A 31 12.98 -17.20 -4.59
C ALA A 31 11.78 -17.23 -5.53
N ASP A 32 11.25 -18.42 -5.80
CA ASP A 32 10.11 -18.63 -6.71
C ASP A 32 8.75 -18.31 -6.07
N TRP A 33 8.71 -18.16 -4.75
CA TRP A 33 7.47 -18.02 -3.97
C TRP A 33 7.33 -16.65 -3.32
N LEU A 34 8.44 -15.99 -2.96
CA LEU A 34 8.40 -14.83 -2.09
C LEU A 34 9.47 -13.77 -2.44
N THR A 35 9.03 -12.52 -2.42
CA THR A 35 9.85 -11.34 -2.68
C THR A 35 9.96 -10.46 -1.43
N TYR A 36 10.95 -9.58 -1.37
CA TYR A 36 11.06 -8.62 -0.26
C TYR A 36 9.85 -7.68 -0.17
N GLY A 37 9.14 -7.46 -1.29
CA GLY A 37 7.89 -6.71 -1.34
C GLY A 37 6.81 -7.28 -0.40
N ALA A 38 6.75 -8.60 -0.24
CA ALA A 38 5.75 -9.25 0.62
C ALA A 38 5.84 -8.84 2.10
N PHE A 39 7.03 -8.44 2.58
CA PHE A 39 7.22 -7.98 3.96
C PHE A 39 6.87 -6.51 4.16
N THR A 40 6.89 -5.71 3.09
CA THR A 40 6.65 -4.27 3.17
C THR A 40 5.20 -3.90 2.87
N TYR A 41 4.48 -4.67 2.04
CA TYR A 41 3.05 -4.44 1.80
C TYR A 41 2.18 -4.39 3.07
N PRO A 42 2.39 -5.24 4.11
CA PRO A 42 1.66 -5.17 5.38
C PRO A 42 1.75 -3.81 6.08
N VAL A 43 2.84 -3.06 5.90
CA VAL A 43 3.01 -1.73 6.49
C VAL A 43 1.97 -0.75 5.95
N ALA A 44 1.53 -0.91 4.71
CA ALA A 44 0.53 -0.03 4.13
C ALA A 44 -0.86 -0.27 4.75
N PHE A 45 -1.18 -1.52 5.15
CA PHE A 45 -2.36 -1.82 5.96
C PHE A 45 -2.26 -1.21 7.35
N LEU A 46 -1.07 -1.23 7.98
CA LEU A 46 -0.84 -0.55 9.25
C LEU A 46 -1.11 0.96 9.14
N VAL A 47 -0.66 1.61 8.06
CA VAL A 47 -0.94 3.03 7.81
C VAL A 47 -2.44 3.29 7.69
N THR A 48 -3.17 2.44 6.95
CA THR A 48 -4.63 2.53 6.83
C THR A 48 -5.31 2.37 8.18
N ASP A 49 -4.98 1.33 8.96
CA ASP A 49 -5.67 1.03 10.22
C ASP A 49 -5.39 2.10 11.29
N LEU A 50 -4.15 2.60 11.37
CA LEU A 50 -3.81 3.74 12.25
C LEU A 50 -4.58 5.00 11.85
N THR A 51 -4.70 5.27 10.54
CA THR A 51 -5.47 6.42 10.04
C THR A 51 -6.95 6.26 10.37
N ASN A 52 -7.51 5.05 10.17
CA ASN A 52 -8.91 4.75 10.45
C ASN A 52 -9.22 4.93 11.94
N ARG A 53 -8.38 4.38 12.83
CA ARG A 53 -8.51 4.55 14.28
C ARG A 53 -8.39 6.01 14.73
N ALA A 54 -7.49 6.79 14.13
CA ALA A 54 -7.23 8.16 14.57
C ALA A 54 -8.20 9.21 13.98
N ARG A 55 -8.78 8.95 12.80
CA ARG A 55 -9.49 9.97 12.00
C ARG A 55 -10.78 9.45 11.33
N GLY A 56 -11.12 8.18 11.52
CA GLY A 56 -12.30 7.53 10.95
C GLY A 56 -12.12 7.07 9.49
N ALA A 57 -13.09 6.27 9.03
CA ALA A 57 -13.03 5.57 7.75
C ALA A 57 -12.96 6.51 6.54
N ALA A 58 -13.63 7.66 6.59
CA ALA A 58 -13.59 8.65 5.51
C ALA A 58 -12.16 9.19 5.28
N ALA A 59 -11.42 9.49 6.36
CA ALA A 59 -10.04 9.94 6.26
C ALA A 59 -9.09 8.82 5.80
N ALA A 60 -9.31 7.59 6.27
CA ALA A 60 -8.54 6.42 5.83
C ALA A 60 -8.67 6.17 4.32
N ARG A 61 -9.90 6.26 3.77
CA ARG A 61 -10.14 6.16 2.32
C ARG A 61 -9.37 7.21 1.53
N VAL A 62 -9.34 8.46 2.01
CA VAL A 62 -8.57 9.53 1.36
C VAL A 62 -7.07 9.24 1.40
N VAL A 63 -6.54 8.78 2.54
CA VAL A 63 -5.12 8.41 2.67
C VAL A 63 -4.74 7.28 1.71
N VAL A 64 -5.55 6.22 1.65
CA VAL A 64 -5.33 5.11 0.74
C VAL A 64 -5.38 5.58 -0.71
N LEU A 65 -6.46 6.24 -1.13
CA LEU A 65 -6.65 6.63 -2.54
C LEU A 65 -5.59 7.63 -3.01
N ALA A 66 -5.33 8.70 -2.24
CA ALA A 66 -4.37 9.71 -2.63
C ALA A 66 -2.92 9.22 -2.51
N GLY A 67 -2.60 8.47 -1.44
CA GLY A 67 -1.27 7.89 -1.26
C GLY A 67 -0.95 6.83 -2.32
N PHE A 68 -1.94 6.00 -2.65
CA PHE A 68 -1.80 5.00 -3.70
C PHE A 68 -1.69 5.63 -5.10
N ALA A 69 -2.52 6.64 -5.43
CA ALA A 69 -2.40 7.34 -6.71
C ALA A 69 -1.01 7.99 -6.88
N LEU A 70 -0.50 8.64 -5.82
CA LEU A 70 0.85 9.19 -5.80
C LEU A 70 1.90 8.08 -5.98
N ALA A 71 1.74 6.95 -5.29
CA ALA A 71 2.65 5.82 -5.40
C ALA A 71 2.68 5.23 -6.81
N VAL A 72 1.53 5.08 -7.47
CA VAL A 72 1.46 4.58 -8.85
C VAL A 72 2.20 5.53 -9.79
N VAL A 73 1.97 6.84 -9.70
CA VAL A 73 2.68 7.82 -10.54
C VAL A 73 4.18 7.73 -10.34
N LEU A 74 4.64 7.59 -9.10
CA LEU A 74 6.07 7.41 -8.79
C LEU A 74 6.59 6.05 -9.28
N SER A 75 5.84 4.97 -9.08
CA SER A 75 6.24 3.62 -9.51
C SER A 75 6.27 3.48 -11.02
N LEU A 76 5.50 4.24 -11.79
CA LEU A 76 5.62 4.27 -13.26
C LEU A 76 6.98 4.83 -13.72
N ILE A 77 7.68 5.56 -12.86
CA ILE A 77 9.02 6.11 -13.14
C ILE A 77 10.12 5.15 -12.64
N PHE A 78 9.88 4.45 -11.53
CA PHE A 78 10.91 3.70 -10.79
C PHE A 78 10.78 2.17 -10.84
N ALA A 79 9.67 1.62 -11.30
CA ALA A 79 9.38 0.19 -11.31
C ALA A 79 8.81 -0.25 -12.66
N ASP A 80 8.86 -1.56 -12.94
CA ASP A 80 8.26 -2.11 -14.16
C ASP A 80 6.74 -1.78 -14.23
N THR A 81 6.31 -1.20 -15.35
CA THR A 81 4.93 -0.74 -15.55
C THR A 81 3.91 -1.86 -15.41
N ARG A 82 4.24 -3.08 -15.84
CA ARG A 82 3.35 -4.24 -15.76
C ARG A 82 3.19 -4.69 -14.31
N ILE A 83 4.28 -4.70 -13.56
CA ILE A 83 4.27 -5.01 -12.13
C ILE A 83 3.46 -3.96 -11.37
N ALA A 84 3.67 -2.68 -11.62
CA ALA A 84 2.98 -1.59 -10.93
C ALA A 84 1.45 -1.64 -11.10
N ILE A 85 0.96 -1.99 -12.30
CA ILE A 85 -0.48 -2.11 -12.56
C ILE A 85 -1.07 -3.34 -11.85
N ALA A 86 -0.38 -4.49 -11.94
CA ALA A 86 -0.85 -5.74 -11.35
C ALA A 86 -0.85 -5.69 -9.80
N SER A 87 0.27 -5.31 -9.20
CA SER A 87 0.39 -5.19 -7.74
C SER A 87 -0.49 -4.06 -7.21
N GLY A 88 -0.57 -2.97 -7.97
CA GLY A 88 -1.33 -1.81 -7.59
C GLY A 88 -2.84 -2.05 -7.53
N SER A 89 -3.40 -2.71 -8.55
CA SER A 89 -4.81 -3.07 -8.56
C SER A 89 -5.18 -4.05 -7.44
N ALA A 90 -4.34 -5.07 -7.21
CA ALA A 90 -4.51 -6.00 -6.09
C ALA A 90 -4.48 -5.29 -4.73
N PHE A 91 -3.55 -4.34 -4.56
CA PHE A 91 -3.41 -3.57 -3.34
C PHE A 91 -4.61 -2.67 -3.06
N LEU A 92 -5.12 -1.95 -4.07
CA LEU A 92 -6.31 -1.11 -3.94
C LEU A 92 -7.53 -1.90 -3.49
N ILE A 93 -7.77 -3.06 -4.13
CA ILE A 93 -8.90 -3.93 -3.79
C ILE A 93 -8.78 -4.41 -2.34
N ALA A 94 -7.59 -4.87 -1.94
CA ALA A 94 -7.33 -5.34 -0.59
C ALA A 94 -7.59 -4.23 0.45
N GLN A 95 -7.17 -2.99 0.20
CA GLN A 95 -7.41 -1.89 1.13
C GLN A 95 -8.86 -1.45 1.21
N MET A 96 -9.59 -1.41 0.10
CA MET A 96 -11.01 -1.07 0.14
C MET A 96 -11.82 -2.14 0.87
N LEU A 97 -11.46 -3.42 0.68
CA LEU A 97 -12.05 -4.52 1.42
C LEU A 97 -11.75 -4.41 2.92
N ASP A 98 -10.49 -4.16 3.29
CA ASP A 98 -10.05 -3.98 4.68
C ASP A 98 -10.85 -2.86 5.37
N VAL A 99 -10.87 -1.66 4.78
CA VAL A 99 -11.62 -0.53 5.32
C VAL A 99 -13.12 -0.84 5.43
N THR A 100 -13.71 -1.58 4.50
CA THR A 100 -15.16 -1.84 4.52
C THR A 100 -15.56 -2.93 5.51
N VAL A 101 -14.76 -4.00 5.59
CA VAL A 101 -15.01 -5.15 6.46
C VAL A 101 -14.72 -4.80 7.91
N PHE A 102 -13.57 -4.22 8.21
CA PHE A 102 -13.17 -3.91 9.58
C PHE A 102 -13.90 -2.72 10.18
N ASP A 103 -14.41 -1.79 9.36
CA ASP A 103 -15.31 -0.72 9.83
C ASP A 103 -16.69 -1.27 10.21
N LYS A 104 -17.19 -2.31 9.52
CA LYS A 104 -18.47 -2.96 9.85
C LYS A 104 -18.43 -3.90 11.05
N LEU A 105 -17.27 -4.47 11.37
CA LEU A 105 -17.09 -5.41 12.47
C LEU A 105 -16.75 -4.72 13.81
N ARG A 106 -16.68 -3.39 13.83
CA ARG A 106 -16.50 -2.56 15.04
C ARG A 106 -17.82 -1.99 15.52
#